data_AF-A0A6B3GLI8-F1
#
_entry.id   AF-A0A6B3GLI8-F1
#
_cell.length_a   1.000
_cell.length_b   1.000
_cell.length_c   1.000
_cell.angle_alpha   90.00
_cell.angle_beta   90.00
_cell.angle_gamma   90.00
#
_symmetry.space_group_name_H-M   'P 1'
#
loop_
_entity.id
_entity.type
_entity.pdbx_description
1 polymer ?
#
loop_
_entity_poly.entity_id
_entity_poly.type
_entity_poly.pdbx_seq_one_letter_code
_entity_poly.pdbx_strand_id
1 'polypeptide(L)' 'MSGVSVTKDAEDAAPAANDLVVLSNVNKHFGALHVLQDIDLTIARGEVVV' A
#
# COMPACT_ATOMS: atom_id res chain seq x y z
N MET A 1 23.69 11.56 24.99
CA MET A 1 22.67 11.99 24.02
C MET A 1 21.77 10.80 23.74
N SER A 2 20.64 10.68 24.43
CA SER A 2 19.69 9.58 24.22
C SER A 2 18.41 10.17 23.66
N GLY A 3 18.31 10.18 22.33
CA GLY A 3 17.04 10.38 21.63
C GLY A 3 16.47 9.01 21.31
N VAL A 4 15.51 8.57 22.12
CA VAL A 4 14.63 7.43 21.80
C VAL A 4 13.65 7.93 20.76
N SER A 5 13.73 7.40 19.54
CA SER A 5 12.73 7.65 18.51
C SER A 5 11.65 6.58 18.58
N VAL A 6 10.56 6.97 19.24
CA VAL A 6 9.16 6.54 19.12
C VAL A 6 8.92 5.34 18.20
N THR A 7 8.51 4.23 18.81
CA THR A 7 7.79 3.13 18.18
C THR A 7 6.53 3.68 17.52
N LYS A 8 6.51 3.73 16.19
CA LYS A 8 5.27 3.94 15.43
C LYS A 8 4.67 2.58 15.13
N ASP A 9 4.03 1.99 16.14
CA ASP A 9 2.92 1.09 15.90
C ASP A 9 1.81 1.93 15.26
N ALA A 10 1.72 1.87 13.94
CA ALA A 10 0.62 2.44 13.19
C ALA A 10 0.06 1.34 12.28
N GLU A 11 -0.99 0.70 12.76
CA GLU A 11 -2.11 0.29 11.91
C GLU A 11 -2.37 1.40 10.87
N ASP A 12 -2.39 1.01 9.60
CA ASP A 12 -2.16 1.83 8.39
C ASP A 12 -0.68 2.14 8.13
N ALA A 13 0.03 1.13 7.62
CA ALA A 13 1.44 1.21 7.26
C ALA A 13 1.62 2.23 6.13
N ALA A 14 2.25 3.36 6.46
CA ALA A 14 2.72 4.30 5.45
C ALA A 14 3.64 3.57 4.45
N PRO A 15 3.56 3.87 3.14
CA PRO A 15 4.35 3.17 2.13
C PRO A 15 5.83 3.28 2.46
N ALA A 16 6.51 2.14 2.45
CA ALA A 16 7.94 2.06 2.74
C ALA A 16 8.73 2.82 1.68
N ALA A 17 9.93 3.29 2.02
CA ALA A 17 10.76 4.09 1.11
C ALA A 17 11.11 3.39 -0.23
N ASN A 18 10.91 2.07 -0.31
CA ASN A 18 11.18 1.26 -1.50
C ASN A 18 9.91 0.90 -2.30
N ASP A 19 8.73 1.23 -1.79
CA ASP A 19 7.46 0.98 -2.46
C ASP A 19 7.30 1.99 -3.60
N LEU A 20 7.16 1.47 -4.83
CA LEU A 20 7.07 2.30 -6.03
C LEU A 20 5.63 2.47 -6.50
N VAL A 21 4.84 1.40 -6.43
CA VAL A 21 3.40 1.44 -6.71
C VAL A 21 2.67 0.87 -5.51
N VAL A 22 1.70 1.62 -5.00
CA VAL A 22 0.87 1.21 -3.86
C VAL A 22 -0.58 1.42 -4.22
N LEU A 23 -1.33 0.33 -4.23
CA LEU A 23 -2.78 0.28 -4.29
C LEU A 23 -3.25 -0.10 -2.90
N SER A 24 -4.03 0.77 -2.25
CA SER A 24 -4.58 0.53 -0.92
C SER A 24 -6.09 0.63 -0.98
N ASN A 25 -6.77 -0.41 -0.53
CA ASN A 25 -8.22 -0.53 -0.49
C ASN A 25 -8.90 -0.12 -1.81
N VAL A 26 -8.38 -0.61 -2.93
CA VAL A 26 -8.89 -0.24 -4.26
C VAL A 26 -10.14 -1.04 -4.58
N ASN A 27 -11.24 -0.31 -4.69
CA ASN A 27 -12.58 -0.79 -5.03
C ASN A 27 -13.12 -0.03 -6.25
N LYS A 28 -13.13 -0.65 -7.44
CA LYS A 28 -13.47 0.00 -8.71
C LYS A 28 -14.64 -0.66 -9.42
N HIS A 29 -15.70 0.14 -9.58
CA HIS A 29 -16.93 -0.22 -10.28
C HIS A 29 -17.10 0.48 -11.64
N PHE A 30 -17.79 -0.21 -12.54
CA PHE A 30 -18.34 0.31 -13.80
C PHE A 30 -19.84 0.02 -13.82
N GLY A 31 -20.64 1.01 -13.41
CA GLY A 31 -22.05 0.81 -13.14
C GLY A 31 -22.24 -0.18 -11.98
N ALA A 32 -23.09 -1.20 -12.18
CA ALA A 32 -23.30 -2.26 -11.21
C ALA A 32 -22.17 -3.30 -11.18
N LEU A 33 -21.28 -3.32 -12.17
CA LEU A 33 -20.18 -4.29 -12.23
C LEU A 33 -19.00 -3.83 -11.37
N HIS A 34 -18.60 -4.66 -10.41
CA HIS A 34 -17.45 -4.41 -9.55
C HIS A 34 -16.22 -5.13 -10.11
N VAL A 35 -15.30 -4.39 -10.73
CA VAL A 35 -14.18 -4.93 -11.53
C VAL A 35 -12.93 -5.17 -10.69
N LEU A 36 -12.58 -4.23 -9.81
CA LEU A 36 -11.50 -4.41 -8.83
C LEU A 36 -12.15 -4.39 -7.45
N GLN A 37 -12.02 -5.45 -6.66
CA GLN A 37 -12.69 -5.57 -5.36
C GLN A 37 -11.65 -5.75 -4.27
N ASP A 38 -11.66 -4.87 -3.27
CA ASP A 38 -10.82 -4.93 -2.07
C ASP A 38 -9.35 -5.24 -2.37
N ILE A 39 -8.76 -4.47 -3.28
CA ILE A 39 -7.38 -4.69 -3.72
C ILE A 39 -6.40 -3.89 -2.88
N ASP A 40 -5.50 -4.61 -2.20
CA ASP A 40 -4.28 -4.11 -1.60
C ASP A 40 -3.07 -4.72 -2.32
N LEU A 41 -2.27 -3.89 -2.98
CA LEU A 41 -1.12 -4.32 -3.75
C LEU A 41 0.02 -3.31 -3.62
N THR A 42 1.21 -3.80 -3.28
CA THR A 42 2.45 -3.03 -3.23
C THR A 42 3.45 -3.65 -4.21
N ILE A 43 4.06 -2.83 -5.05
CA ILE A 43 5.16 -3.22 -5.94
C ILE A 43 6.37 -2.38 -5.57
N ALA A 44 7.46 -3.04 -5.19
CA ALA A 44 8.72 -2.41 -4.88
C ALA A 44 9.53 -2.12 -6.15
N ARG A 45 10.51 -1.21 -6.04
CA ARG A 45 11.38 -0.86 -7.17
C ARG A 45 12.13 -2.08 -7.71
N GLY A 46 11.97 -2.34 -9.02
CA GLY A 46 12.67 -3.42 -9.72
C GLY A 46 11.90 -4.75 -9.77
N GLU A 47 10.74 -4.82 -9.12
CA GLU A 47 9.84 -5.96 -9.24
C GLU A 47 9.09 -5.93 -10.58
N VAL A 48 8.95 -7.10 -11.20
CA VAL A 48 8.20 -7.30 -12.44
C VAL A 48 7.04 -8.22 -12.15
N VAL A 49 5.82 -7.72 -12.36
CA VAL A 49 4.56 -8.43 -12.13
C VAL A 49 3.80 -8.50 -13.46
N VAL A 50 3.11 -9.63 -13.72
CA VAL A 50 2.33 -9.90 -14.93
C VAL A 50 0.92 -10.37 -14.60
#